data_AF-A0A940WKD2-F1
#
_entry.id   AF-A0A940WKD2-F1
#
_cell.length_a   1.000
_cell.length_b   1.000
_cell.length_c   1.000
_cell.angle_alpha   90.00
_cell.angle_beta   90.00
_cell.angle_gamma   90.00
#
_symmetry.space_group_name_H-M   'P 1'
#
loop_
_entity.id
_entity.type
_entity.pdbx_description
1 polymer ?
#
loop_
_entity_poly.entity_id
_entity_poly.type
_entity_poly.pdbx_seq_one_letter_code
_entity_poly.pdbx_strand_id
1 'polypeptide(L)'
;MDIDYAGIEAERARIRERYLSEDRAASSARGLHHFALISSDVGRTIRFYHELLEFPLTEIFENRDYQGSNHFFFDIGNGNLLAFFDLPGLDLGPYQEVLGGLHHIAISVDRPTWERLRGKLDAAGVPYQEESGSSLYFRDPDGARLELLADPLGEMYGTRVM
;
A
#
# COMPACT_ATOMS: atom_id res chain seq x y z
N MET A 1 30.12 5.78 7.57
CA MET A 1 29.74 4.77 8.57
C MET A 1 29.73 3.46 7.81
N ASP A 2 30.63 2.55 8.14
CA ASP A 2 30.72 1.28 7.42
C ASP A 2 29.62 0.34 7.90
N ILE A 3 28.89 -0.24 6.95
CA ILE A 3 27.80 -1.17 7.22
C ILE A 3 28.40 -2.52 7.58
N ASP A 4 28.09 -3.03 8.78
CA ASP A 4 28.49 -4.38 9.20
C ASP A 4 27.60 -5.45 8.56
N TYR A 5 27.90 -5.79 7.30
CA TYR A 5 27.16 -6.81 6.57
C TYR A 5 27.24 -8.20 7.20
N ALA A 6 28.37 -8.54 7.84
CA ALA A 6 28.56 -9.84 8.48
C ALA A 6 27.68 -9.97 9.72
N GLY A 7 27.65 -8.94 10.57
CA GLY A 7 26.75 -8.87 11.73
C GLY A 7 25.28 -8.91 11.32
N ILE A 8 24.90 -8.20 10.26
CA ILE A 8 23.52 -8.23 9.71
C ILE A 8 23.14 -9.66 9.27
N GLU A 9 24.01 -10.38 8.56
CA GLU A 9 23.68 -11.74 8.12
C GLU A 9 23.65 -12.74 9.27
N ALA A 10 24.55 -12.61 10.25
CA ALA A 10 24.50 -13.41 11.47
C ALA A 10 23.19 -13.20 12.23
N GLU A 11 22.72 -11.95 12.32
CA GLU A 11 21.43 -11.64 12.95
C GLU A 11 20.24 -12.20 12.17
N ARG A 12 20.25 -12.14 10.83
CA ARG A 12 19.22 -12.79 10.01
C ARG A 12 19.18 -14.30 10.22
N ALA A 13 20.35 -14.95 10.26
CA ALA A 13 20.44 -16.38 10.52
C ALA A 13 19.82 -16.73 11.89
N ARG A 14 20.16 -15.97 12.94
CA ARG A 14 19.59 -16.12 14.28
C ARG A 14 18.06 -15.93 14.30
N ILE A 15 17.54 -14.93 13.60
CA ILE A 15 16.09 -14.68 13.52
C ILE A 15 15.38 -15.82 12.79
N ARG A 16 15.93 -16.30 11.67
CA ARG A 16 15.37 -17.42 10.90
C ARG A 16 15.30 -18.68 11.76
N GLU A 17 16.40 -19.05 12.40
CA GLU A 17 16.46 -20.22 13.29
C GLU A 17 15.43 -20.15 14.43
N ARG A 18 15.24 -18.95 15.02
CA ARG A 18 14.35 -18.79 16.17
C ARG A 18 12.87 -18.64 15.83
N TYR A 19 12.53 -17.97 14.74
CA TYR A 19 11.17 -17.49 14.48
C TYR A 19 10.57 -17.97 13.15
N LEU A 20 11.38 -18.42 12.19
CA LEU A 20 10.87 -18.93 10.92
C LEU A 20 10.74 -20.46 11.00
N SER A 21 9.51 -20.95 11.02
CA SER A 21 9.18 -22.38 11.04
C SER A 21 8.26 -22.71 9.86
N GLU A 22 8.50 -23.86 9.22
CA GLU A 22 7.56 -24.44 8.25
C GLU A 22 6.29 -24.96 8.93
N ASP A 23 6.42 -25.43 10.17
CA ASP A 23 5.30 -25.80 11.05
C ASP A 23 4.96 -24.62 11.96
N ARG A 24 4.35 -23.57 11.38
CA ARG A 24 3.91 -22.40 12.12
C ARG A 24 2.50 -22.60 12.68
N ALA A 25 2.27 -22.13 13.90
CA ALA A 25 0.94 -22.13 14.50
C ALA A 25 -0.05 -21.31 13.65
N ALA A 26 -1.34 -21.63 13.77
CA ALA A 26 -2.40 -20.84 13.15
C ALA A 26 -2.34 -19.38 13.64
N SER A 27 -2.54 -18.45 12.72
CA SER A 27 -2.60 -17.03 13.05
C SER A 27 -3.82 -16.73 13.92
N SER A 28 -3.64 -15.87 14.93
CA SER A 28 -4.77 -15.26 15.65
C SER A 28 -5.42 -14.11 14.87
N ALA A 29 -4.73 -13.58 13.85
CA ALA A 29 -5.25 -12.55 12.99
C ALA A 29 -6.13 -13.15 11.89
N ARG A 30 -7.10 -12.36 11.42
CA ARG A 30 -8.01 -12.71 10.33
C ARG A 30 -7.64 -12.05 8.99
N GLY A 31 -6.53 -11.33 8.95
CA GLY A 31 -6.13 -10.46 7.84
C GLY A 31 -6.16 -8.98 8.22
N LEU A 32 -5.78 -8.14 7.26
CA LEU A 32 -5.90 -6.69 7.39
C LEU A 32 -7.38 -6.31 7.26
N HIS A 33 -7.95 -5.60 8.23
CA HIS A 33 -9.35 -5.15 8.10
C HIS A 33 -9.47 -3.95 7.16
N HIS A 34 -8.64 -2.93 7.38
CA HIS A 34 -8.50 -1.76 6.51
C HIS A 34 -7.19 -1.05 6.87
N PHE A 35 -6.71 -0.19 5.97
CA PHE A 35 -5.57 0.69 6.20
C PHE A 35 -5.97 2.13 5.93
N ALA A 36 -5.63 3.08 6.80
CA ALA A 36 -6.05 4.47 6.66
C ALA A 36 -4.87 5.40 6.38
N LEU A 37 -5.07 6.30 5.41
CA LEU A 37 -4.16 7.38 5.03
C LEU A 37 -4.80 8.74 5.27
N ILE A 38 -4.03 9.80 5.02
CA ILE A 38 -4.53 11.17 5.05
C ILE A 38 -4.44 11.73 3.64
N SER A 39 -5.51 12.37 3.18
CA SER A 39 -5.59 13.06 1.89
C SER A 39 -5.67 14.56 2.08
N SER A 40 -5.02 15.35 1.23
CA SER A 40 -5.21 16.82 1.27
C SER A 40 -6.40 17.31 0.45
N ASP A 41 -6.91 16.49 -0.47
CA ASP A 41 -8.06 16.81 -1.33
C ASP A 41 -8.87 15.54 -1.64
N VAL A 42 -10.07 15.43 -1.04
CA VAL A 42 -10.96 14.27 -1.19
C VAL A 42 -11.28 13.97 -2.66
N GLY A 43 -11.57 14.99 -3.46
CA GLY A 43 -11.94 14.81 -4.86
C GLY A 43 -10.76 14.31 -5.71
N ARG A 44 -9.56 14.84 -5.46
CA ARG A 44 -8.32 14.39 -6.12
C ARG A 44 -7.98 12.95 -5.75
N THR A 45 -8.13 12.58 -4.48
CA THR A 45 -7.95 11.21 -4.01
C THR A 45 -8.97 10.27 -4.65
N ILE A 46 -10.25 10.64 -4.70
CA ILE A 46 -11.28 9.84 -5.38
C ILE A 46 -10.94 9.64 -6.85
N ARG A 47 -10.60 10.68 -7.62
CA ARG A 47 -10.23 10.51 -9.04
C ARG A 47 -9.03 9.59 -9.21
N PHE A 48 -8.06 9.66 -8.32
CA PHE A 48 -6.88 8.80 -8.37
C PHE A 48 -7.22 7.33 -8.08
N TYR A 49 -7.88 7.04 -6.96
CA TYR A 49 -8.15 5.66 -6.56
C TYR A 49 -9.34 5.04 -7.31
N HIS A 50 -10.44 5.77 -7.47
CA HIS A 50 -11.65 5.28 -8.12
C HIS A 50 -11.54 5.28 -9.65
N GLU A 51 -11.16 6.40 -10.25
CA GLU A 51 -11.23 6.54 -11.71
C GLU A 51 -9.96 6.02 -12.38
N LEU A 52 -8.78 6.36 -11.85
CA LEU A 52 -7.50 5.96 -12.43
C LEU A 52 -7.14 4.52 -12.06
N LEU A 53 -7.09 4.18 -10.78
CA LEU A 53 -6.72 2.83 -10.30
C LEU A 53 -7.88 1.82 -10.29
N GLU A 54 -9.13 2.28 -10.45
CA GLU A 54 -10.33 1.44 -10.47
C GLU A 54 -10.61 0.68 -9.19
N PHE A 55 -10.22 1.26 -8.06
CA PHE A 55 -10.59 0.80 -6.73
C PHE A 55 -11.89 1.52 -6.34
N PRO A 56 -13.05 0.85 -6.34
CA PRO A 56 -14.33 1.51 -6.17
C PRO A 56 -14.43 2.23 -4.83
N LEU A 57 -14.93 3.47 -4.81
CA LEU A 57 -15.31 4.14 -3.57
C LEU A 57 -16.52 3.39 -3.01
N THR A 58 -16.43 2.90 -1.78
CA THR A 58 -17.49 2.10 -1.16
C THR A 58 -18.36 2.91 -0.21
N GLU A 59 -17.77 3.88 0.49
CA GLU A 59 -18.48 4.67 1.49
C GLU A 59 -17.76 5.99 1.79
N ILE A 60 -18.52 7.01 2.21
CA ILE A 60 -18.02 8.29 2.72
C ILE A 60 -18.97 8.86 3.76
N PHE A 61 -18.44 9.20 4.94
CA PHE A 61 -19.20 9.83 6.01
C PHE A 61 -18.34 10.80 6.81
N GLU A 62 -18.97 11.61 7.66
CA GLU A 62 -18.26 12.54 8.53
C GLU A 62 -17.41 11.77 9.56
N ASN A 63 -16.14 12.12 9.66
CA ASN A 63 -15.21 11.60 10.65
C ASN A 63 -15.76 11.90 12.06
N ARG A 64 -16.07 10.83 12.79
CA ARG A 64 -16.60 10.90 14.16
C ARG A 64 -15.69 11.65 15.15
N ASP A 65 -14.38 11.69 14.86
CA ASP A 65 -13.36 12.21 15.77
C ASP A 65 -12.95 13.66 15.42
N TYR A 66 -13.37 14.19 14.26
CA TYR A 66 -13.02 15.55 13.83
C TYR A 66 -14.11 16.16 12.93
N GLN A 67 -14.92 17.06 13.51
CA GLN A 67 -16.07 17.68 12.84
C GLN A 67 -15.69 18.37 11.52
N GLY A 68 -16.46 18.13 10.48
CA GLY A 68 -16.23 18.64 9.13
C GLY A 68 -15.20 17.86 8.31
N SER A 69 -14.49 16.89 8.90
CA SER A 69 -13.63 15.96 8.16
C SER A 69 -14.41 14.78 7.62
N ASN A 70 -13.98 14.24 6.50
CA ASN A 70 -14.49 13.02 5.91
C ASN A 70 -13.68 11.80 6.35
N HIS A 71 -14.35 10.65 6.40
CA HIS A 71 -13.76 9.32 6.44
C HIS A 71 -14.36 8.51 5.31
N PHE A 72 -13.53 8.05 4.37
CA PHE A 72 -13.99 7.42 3.14
C PHE A 72 -13.11 6.25 2.72
N PHE A 73 -13.68 5.31 1.96
CA PHE A 73 -13.11 3.97 1.76
C PHE A 73 -13.14 3.54 0.30
N PHE A 74 -12.10 2.82 -0.13
CA PHE A 74 -12.03 2.15 -1.42
C PHE A 74 -11.89 0.64 -1.24
N ASP A 75 -12.58 -0.14 -2.07
CA ASP A 75 -12.39 -1.59 -2.17
C ASP A 75 -11.11 -1.91 -2.93
N ILE A 76 -10.18 -2.61 -2.28
CA ILE A 76 -8.90 -3.05 -2.85
C ILE A 76 -8.83 -4.58 -3.02
N GLY A 77 -9.98 -5.24 -3.00
CA GLY A 77 -10.12 -6.68 -3.17
C GLY A 77 -9.91 -7.49 -1.89
N ASN A 78 -10.27 -8.77 -1.95
CA ASN A 78 -10.15 -9.72 -0.84
C ASN A 78 -10.83 -9.27 0.47
N GLY A 79 -11.87 -8.43 0.38
CA GLY A 79 -12.57 -7.86 1.52
C GLY A 79 -11.78 -6.81 2.31
N ASN A 80 -10.65 -6.35 1.76
CA ASN A 80 -9.81 -5.33 2.37
C ASN A 80 -10.21 -3.93 1.86
N LEU A 81 -10.08 -2.92 2.73
CA LEU A 81 -10.37 -1.53 2.38
C LEU A 81 -9.16 -0.62 2.56
N LEU A 82 -9.01 0.35 1.66
CA LEU A 82 -8.12 1.49 1.83
C LEU A 82 -8.95 2.71 2.20
N ALA A 83 -8.67 3.32 3.35
CA ALA A 83 -9.42 4.42 3.91
C ALA A 83 -8.63 5.73 3.93
N PHE A 84 -9.33 6.85 4.01
CA PHE A 84 -8.72 8.18 4.05
C PHE A 84 -9.45 9.12 4.99
N PHE A 85 -8.70 10.04 5.59
CA PHE A 85 -9.18 11.24 6.28
C PHE A 85 -8.65 12.51 5.62
N ASP A 86 -9.42 13.60 5.59
CA ASP A 86 -9.01 14.87 4.96
C ASP A 86 -8.61 16.00 5.92
N LEU A 87 -8.95 15.87 7.21
CA LEU A 87 -8.53 16.73 8.32
C LEU A 87 -8.43 18.24 7.99
N PRO A 88 -9.51 18.89 7.53
CA PRO A 88 -9.51 20.27 7.09
C PRO A 88 -9.02 21.23 8.19
N GLY A 89 -8.20 22.21 7.79
CA GLY A 89 -7.66 23.22 8.69
C GLY A 89 -6.38 22.81 9.43
N LEU A 90 -5.93 21.56 9.31
CA LEU A 90 -4.62 21.14 9.80
C LEU A 90 -3.55 21.34 8.73
N ASP A 91 -2.38 21.85 9.13
CA ASP A 91 -1.18 21.94 8.29
C ASP A 91 -0.28 20.73 8.58
N LEU A 92 -0.43 19.67 7.78
CA LEU A 92 0.23 18.38 8.01
C LEU A 92 1.57 18.24 7.28
N GLY A 93 1.92 19.21 6.44
CA GLY A 93 3.09 19.13 5.56
C GLY A 93 3.03 18.00 4.53
N PRO A 94 4.08 17.84 3.70
CA PRO A 94 4.15 16.77 2.72
C PRO A 94 4.50 15.42 3.37
N TYR A 95 4.10 14.32 2.74
CA TYR A 95 4.52 12.97 3.12
C TYR A 95 6.05 12.86 3.35
N GLN A 96 6.43 12.13 4.40
CA GLN A 96 7.83 11.83 4.73
C GLN A 96 8.01 10.32 4.93
N GLU A 97 9.01 9.74 4.25
CA GLU A 97 9.38 8.34 4.41
C GLU A 97 10.38 8.22 5.57
N VAL A 98 9.86 7.97 6.77
CA VAL A 98 10.63 7.99 8.02
C VAL A 98 10.36 6.75 8.86
N LEU A 99 11.25 6.46 9.81
CA LEU A 99 11.05 5.36 10.76
C LEU A 99 9.72 5.52 11.51
N GLY A 100 8.90 4.47 11.49
CA GLY A 100 7.55 4.48 12.07
C GLY A 100 6.46 5.03 11.13
N GLY A 101 6.83 5.61 9.99
CA GLY A 101 5.91 5.99 8.92
C GLY A 101 5.61 4.86 7.95
N LEU A 102 4.69 5.10 7.02
CA LEU A 102 4.43 4.20 5.90
C LEU A 102 5.69 4.13 5.01
N HIS A 103 6.05 2.92 4.56
CA HIS A 103 7.07 2.75 3.51
C HIS A 103 6.42 2.62 2.13
N HIS A 104 5.49 1.67 1.95
CA HIS A 104 4.56 1.59 0.83
C HIS A 104 3.40 0.63 1.13
N ILE A 105 2.36 0.66 0.30
CA ILE A 105 1.26 -0.33 0.29
C ILE A 105 1.31 -1.11 -1.02
N ALA A 106 1.57 -2.41 -0.94
CA ALA A 106 1.49 -3.32 -2.08
C ALA A 106 0.07 -3.88 -2.22
N ILE A 107 -0.51 -3.69 -3.41
CA ILE A 107 -1.88 -4.08 -3.74
C ILE A 107 -1.79 -5.09 -4.88
N SER A 108 -2.33 -6.28 -4.62
CA SER A 108 -2.38 -7.36 -5.61
C SER A 108 -3.41 -7.06 -6.68
N VAL A 109 -3.02 -7.23 -7.94
CA VAL A 109 -3.88 -7.16 -9.12
C VAL A 109 -3.54 -8.32 -10.04
N ASP A 110 -4.49 -8.84 -10.82
CA ASP A 110 -4.13 -9.86 -11.81
C ASP A 110 -3.29 -9.27 -12.95
N ARG A 111 -2.57 -10.12 -13.70
CA ARG A 111 -1.69 -9.69 -14.79
C ARG A 111 -2.39 -8.81 -15.83
N PRO A 112 -3.58 -9.16 -16.36
CA PRO A 112 -4.27 -8.32 -17.32
C PRO A 112 -4.66 -6.95 -16.74
N THR A 113 -5.11 -6.89 -15.48
CA THR A 113 -5.42 -5.64 -14.80
C THR A 113 -4.17 -4.81 -14.59
N TRP A 114 -3.07 -5.43 -14.18
CA TRP A 114 -1.79 -4.76 -14.01
C TRP A 114 -1.32 -4.07 -15.30
N GLU A 115 -1.35 -4.77 -16.44
CA GLU A 115 -0.95 -4.21 -17.76
C GLU A 115 -1.86 -3.05 -18.17
N ARG A 116 -3.15 -3.19 -17.89
CA ARG A 116 -4.15 -2.15 -18.17
C ARG A 116 -3.94 -0.92 -17.29
N LEU A 117 -3.74 -1.10 -15.97
CA LEU A 117 -3.49 -0.01 -15.04
C LEU A 117 -2.17 0.69 -15.33
N ARG A 118 -1.13 -0.05 -15.72
CA ARG A 118 0.12 0.53 -16.24
C ARG A 118 -0.15 1.51 -17.39
N GLY A 119 -0.92 1.10 -18.40
CA GLY A 119 -1.27 1.96 -19.52
C GLY A 119 -2.08 3.20 -19.10
N LYS A 120 -2.92 3.08 -18.06
CA LYS A 120 -3.63 4.24 -17.49
C LYS A 120 -2.70 5.19 -16.74
N LEU A 121 -1.70 4.68 -16.00
CA LEU A 121 -0.66 5.49 -15.36
C LEU A 121 0.14 6.25 -16.42
N ASP A 122 0.55 5.58 -17.50
CA ASP A 122 1.23 6.20 -18.64
C ASP A 122 0.39 7.35 -19.24
N ALA A 123 -0.89 7.09 -19.51
CA ALA A 123 -1.81 8.07 -20.10
C ALA A 123 -2.08 9.27 -19.17
N ALA A 124 -2.08 9.05 -17.85
CA ALA A 124 -2.24 10.09 -16.84
C ALA A 124 -0.93 10.85 -16.53
N GLY A 125 0.21 10.40 -17.07
CA GLY A 125 1.53 10.98 -16.79
C GLY A 125 2.01 10.75 -15.36
N VAL A 126 1.55 9.68 -14.71
CA VAL A 126 1.98 9.32 -13.35
C VAL A 126 3.30 8.54 -13.44
N PRO A 127 4.41 9.07 -12.90
CA PRO A 127 5.69 8.37 -12.94
C PRO A 127 5.66 7.13 -12.04
N TYR A 128 6.20 6.02 -12.54
CA TYR A 128 6.38 4.79 -11.79
C TYR A 128 7.77 4.19 -12.03
N GLN A 129 8.19 3.35 -11.10
CA GLN A 129 9.35 2.46 -11.21
C GLN A 129 8.84 1.03 -11.38
N GLU A 130 9.20 0.39 -12.48
CA GLU A 130 8.86 -1.02 -12.74
C GLU A 130 9.97 -1.93 -12.24
N GLU A 131 9.62 -2.97 -11.50
CA GLU A 131 10.55 -3.96 -10.95
C GLU A 131 10.11 -5.38 -11.29
N SER A 132 11.07 -6.22 -11.69
CA SER A 132 10.88 -7.65 -11.99
C SER A 132 9.77 -7.99 -12.99
N GLY A 133 9.26 -7.02 -13.77
CA GLY A 133 8.16 -7.21 -14.71
C GLY A 133 6.80 -7.54 -14.07
N SER A 134 6.69 -7.49 -12.74
CA SER A 134 5.44 -7.77 -12.00
C SER A 134 5.06 -6.69 -11.00
N SER A 135 5.93 -5.71 -10.74
CA SER A 135 5.71 -4.67 -9.73
C SER A 135 5.82 -3.27 -10.34
N LEU A 136 4.90 -2.38 -9.95
CA LEU A 136 4.93 -0.94 -10.29
C LEU A 136 4.88 -0.12 -9.01
N TYR A 137 5.98 0.54 -8.66
CA TYR A 137 6.03 1.50 -7.56
C TYR A 137 5.75 2.92 -8.05
N PHE A 138 4.80 3.61 -7.43
CA PHE A 138 4.47 5.00 -7.74
C PHE A 138 3.96 5.72 -6.49
N ARG A 139 3.67 7.02 -6.62
CA ARG A 139 3.11 7.82 -5.55
C ARG A 139 1.69 8.24 -5.87
N ASP A 140 0.85 8.26 -4.84
CA ASP A 140 -0.46 8.87 -4.90
C ASP A 140 -0.34 10.42 -4.92
N PRO A 141 -1.47 11.16 -5.02
CA PRO A 141 -1.44 12.62 -5.07
C PRO A 141 -0.86 13.31 -3.83
N ASP A 142 -0.81 12.62 -2.69
CA ASP A 142 -0.31 13.14 -1.42
C ASP A 142 1.08 12.58 -1.06
N GLY A 143 1.67 11.77 -1.96
CA GLY A 143 3.04 11.26 -1.89
C GLY A 143 3.17 9.86 -1.28
N ALA A 144 2.08 9.25 -0.80
CA ALA A 144 2.08 7.90 -0.27
C ALA A 144 2.51 6.92 -1.36
N ARG A 145 3.47 6.04 -1.01
CA ARG A 145 4.03 5.09 -1.98
C ARG A 145 3.10 3.88 -2.11
N LEU A 146 2.72 3.58 -3.34
CA LEU A 146 1.92 2.42 -3.71
C LEU A 146 2.75 1.46 -4.56
N GLU A 147 2.37 0.20 -4.51
CA GLU A 147 2.84 -0.85 -5.40
C GLU A 147 1.65 -1.60 -5.99
N LEU A 148 1.58 -1.71 -7.31
CA LEU A 148 0.70 -2.69 -7.97
C LEU A 148 1.53 -3.94 -8.29
N LEU A 149 1.17 -5.06 -7.67
CA LEU A 149 1.89 -6.32 -7.78
C LEU A 149 1.03 -7.37 -8.49
N ALA A 150 1.53 -7.88 -9.61
CA ALA A 150 0.87 -8.86 -10.45
C ALA A 150 1.09 -10.32 -10.02
N ASP A 151 1.95 -10.54 -9.02
CA ASP A 151 2.21 -11.87 -8.47
C ASP A 151 1.02 -12.34 -7.61
N PRO A 152 0.74 -13.64 -7.55
CA PRO A 152 -0.29 -14.19 -6.68
C PRO A 152 -0.09 -13.78 -5.20
N LEU A 153 -1.19 -13.66 -4.46
CA LEU A 153 -1.11 -13.42 -3.01
C LEU A 153 -0.25 -14.46 -2.31
N GLY A 154 0.72 -14.01 -1.51
CA GLY A 154 1.68 -14.87 -0.81
C GLY A 154 2.89 -15.27 -1.66
N GLU A 155 3.03 -14.74 -2.87
CA GLU A 155 4.21 -14.88 -3.71
C GLU A 155 4.83 -13.51 -4.00
N MET A 156 6.15 -13.48 -4.17
CA MET A 156 6.92 -12.30 -4.51
C MET A 156 8.09 -12.70 -5.40
N TYR A 157 8.14 -12.15 -6.62
CA TYR A 157 9.18 -12.43 -7.62
C TYR A 157 9.37 -13.94 -7.88
N GLY A 158 8.26 -14.67 -7.96
CA GLY A 158 8.25 -16.13 -8.16
C GLY A 158 8.68 -16.94 -6.93
N THR A 159 8.89 -16.30 -5.78
CA THR A 159 9.18 -16.97 -4.51
C THR A 159 7.94 -16.97 -3.62
N ARG A 160 7.58 -18.13 -3.08
CA ARG A 160 6.51 -18.24 -2.08
C ARG A 160 7.00 -17.66 -0.75
N VAL A 161 6.31 -16.61 -0.29
CA VAL A 161 6.60 -15.92 0.98
C VAL A 161 5.55 -16.21 2.06
N MET A 162 4.50 -16.97 1.73
CA MET A 162 3.45 -17.42 2.65
C MET A 162 3.38 -18.93 2.78
#